data_AF-A0AAD7C6W3-F1
#
_entry.id   AF-A0AAD7C6W3-F1
#
_cell.length_a   1.000
_cell.length_b   1.000
_cell.length_c   1.000
_cell.angle_alpha   90.00
_cell.angle_beta   90.00
_cell.angle_gamma   90.00
#
_symmetry.space_group_name_H-M   'P 1'
#
loop_
_entity.id
_entity.type
_entity.pdbx_description
1 polymer ?
#
loop_
_entity_poly.entity_id
_entity_poly.type
_entity_poly.pdbx_seq_one_letter_code
_entity_poly.pdbx_strand_id
1 'polypeptide(L)'
;MACAAIKRHDAGATRLFRILISESAFLVWRLRNERVINKEIPTSARAIHNRWLKLINNRLGLDRAMTNEHKYGKKAVKKNLVLKTWRKVLKNEDDLPKDWTRETEVLVGIG
;
A
#
# COMPACT_ATOMS: atom_id res chain seq x y z
N MET A 1 18.09 36.90 6.18
CA MET A 1 18.53 35.56 5.72
C MET A 1 17.38 34.57 5.87
N ALA A 2 16.61 34.32 4.82
CA ALA A 2 15.60 33.27 4.81
C ALA A 2 16.17 32.05 4.10
N CYS A 3 16.47 31.00 4.85
CA CYS A 3 16.89 29.72 4.29
C CYS A 3 15.64 29.04 3.70
N ALA A 4 15.50 29.07 2.37
CA ALA A 4 14.43 28.35 1.70
C ALA A 4 14.60 26.85 1.98
N ALA A 5 13.65 26.26 2.71
CA ALA A 5 13.64 24.85 3.00
C ALA A 5 13.52 24.05 1.68
N ILE A 6 14.63 23.45 1.24
CA ILE A 6 14.62 22.47 0.15
C ILE A 6 13.67 21.34 0.58
N LYS A 7 12.52 21.20 -0.09
CA LYS A 7 11.59 20.07 0.13
C LYS A 7 12.37 18.78 -0.11
N ARG A 8 12.77 18.11 0.97
CA ARG A 8 13.36 16.77 0.90
C ARG A 8 12.32 15.86 0.25
N HIS A 9 12.70 15.25 -0.86
CA HIS A 9 11.87 14.29 -1.57
C HIS A 9 11.57 13.09 -0.65
N ASP A 10 10.31 12.93 -0.28
CA ASP A 10 9.88 11.82 0.56
C ASP A 10 9.86 10.52 -0.25
N ALA A 11 10.95 9.76 -0.13
CA ALA A 11 11.09 8.47 -0.80
C ALA A 11 9.98 7.47 -0.42
N GLY A 12 9.45 7.55 0.80
CA GLY A 12 8.34 6.71 1.26
C GLY A 12 7.05 7.05 0.51
N ALA A 13 6.66 8.32 0.53
CA ALA A 13 5.49 8.80 -0.21
C ALA A 13 5.60 8.53 -1.72
N THR A 14 6.79 8.70 -2.30
CA THR A 14 7.02 8.40 -3.72
C THR A 14 6.83 6.92 -4.04
N ARG A 15 7.34 6.04 -3.17
CA ARG A 15 7.14 4.60 -3.31
C ARG A 15 5.67 4.23 -3.16
N LEU A 16 4.97 4.83 -2.19
CA LEU A 16 3.53 4.63 -2.00
C LEU A 16 2.75 5.05 -3.24
N PHE A 17 3.03 6.23 -3.80
CA PHE A 17 2.39 6.71 -5.02
C PHE A 17 2.57 5.73 -6.18
N ARG A 18 3.78 5.20 -6.39
CA ARG A 18 4.03 4.17 -7.41
C ARG A 18 3.20 2.91 -7.19
N ILE A 19 3.12 2.44 -5.95
CA ILE A 19 2.27 1.30 -5.58
C ILE A 19 0.80 1.60 -5.93
N LEU A 20 0.27 2.74 -5.48
CA LEU A 20 -1.13 3.11 -5.71
C LEU A 20 -1.45 3.17 -7.21
N ILE A 21 -0.59 3.79 -8.02
CA ILE A 21 -0.79 3.88 -9.47
C ILE A 21 -0.76 2.50 -10.12
N SER A 22 0.25 1.67 -9.83
CA SER A 22 0.37 0.34 -10.44
C SER A 22 -0.77 -0.59 -10.05
N GLU A 23 -1.13 -0.66 -8.76
CA GLU A 23 -2.23 -1.51 -8.27
C GLU A 23 -3.59 -1.03 -8.82
N SER A 24 -3.80 0.28 -8.91
CA SER A 24 -5.04 0.84 -9.49
C SER A 24 -5.15 0.56 -10.99
N ALA A 25 -4.05 0.74 -11.74
CA ALA A 25 -4.02 0.42 -13.17
C ALA A 25 -4.28 -1.07 -13.42
N PHE A 26 -3.69 -1.94 -12.61
CA PHE A 26 -3.95 -3.38 -12.67
C PHE A 26 -5.42 -3.71 -12.39
N LEU A 27 -6.03 -3.09 -11.37
CA LEU A 27 -7.45 -3.29 -11.07
C LEU A 27 -8.34 -2.82 -12.23
N VAL A 28 -8.08 -1.65 -12.82
CA VAL A 28 -8.82 -1.14 -13.98
C VAL A 28 -8.73 -2.10 -15.16
N TRP A 29 -7.53 -2.57 -15.47
CA TRP A 29 -7.31 -3.56 -16.53
C TRP A 29 -8.08 -4.86 -16.25
N ARG A 30 -8.03 -5.36 -15.02
CA ARG A 30 -8.75 -6.57 -14.61
C ARG A 30 -10.27 -6.42 -14.74
N LEU A 31 -10.83 -5.31 -14.23
CA LEU A 31 -12.26 -5.00 -14.34
C LEU A 31 -12.71 -4.90 -15.81
N ARG A 32 -11.87 -4.35 -16.69
CA ARG A 32 -12.14 -4.33 -18.13
C ARG A 32 -12.22 -5.75 -18.70
N ASN A 33 -11.29 -6.64 -18.34
CA ASN A 33 -11.31 -8.03 -18.83
C ASN A 33 -12.51 -8.81 -18.29
N GLU A 34 -12.86 -8.66 -17.01
CA GLU A 34 -14.06 -9.27 -16.43
C GLU A 34 -15.32 -8.84 -17.20
N ARG A 35 -15.44 -7.57 -17.56
CA ARG A 35 -16.55 -7.06 -18.37
C ARG A 35 -16.52 -7.55 -19.82
N VAL A 36 -15.36 -7.49 -20.48
CA VAL A 36 -15.26 -7.71 -21.95
C VAL A 36 -15.16 -9.19 -22.30
N ILE A 37 -14.37 -9.96 -21.56
CA ILE A 37 -14.07 -11.37 -21.85
C ILE A 37 -15.07 -12.28 -21.12
N ASN A 38 -15.26 -12.06 -19.82
CA ASN A 38 -16.14 -12.92 -19.01
C ASN A 38 -17.62 -12.49 -19.10
N LYS A 39 -17.91 -11.36 -19.75
CA LYS A 39 -19.27 -10.78 -19.88
C LYS A 39 -19.95 -10.55 -18.52
N GLU A 40 -19.17 -10.27 -17.47
CA GLU A 40 -19.70 -9.97 -16.15
C GLU A 40 -20.43 -8.62 -16.12
N ILE A 41 -21.48 -8.54 -15.31
CA ILE A 41 -22.27 -7.32 -15.11
C ILE A 41 -21.42 -6.25 -14.39
N PRO A 42 -21.55 -4.96 -14.73
CA PRO A 42 -20.85 -3.89 -14.03
C PRO A 42 -21.03 -3.97 -12.51
N THR A 43 -19.92 -4.03 -11.80
CA THR A 43 -19.88 -4.09 -10.33
C THR A 43 -20.17 -2.71 -9.74
N SER A 44 -20.85 -2.66 -8.58
CA SER A 44 -21.13 -1.39 -7.90
C SER A 44 -19.84 -0.66 -7.47
N ALA A 45 -19.90 0.67 -7.40
CA ALA A 45 -18.75 1.48 -6.96
C ALA A 45 -18.20 1.04 -5.59
N ARG A 46 -19.09 0.68 -4.65
CA ARG A 46 -18.72 0.14 -3.33
C ARG A 46 -17.95 -1.17 -3.44
N ALA A 47 -18.39 -2.09 -4.30
CA ALA A 47 -17.70 -3.36 -4.48
C ALA A 47 -16.34 -3.17 -5.20
N ILE A 48 -16.23 -2.21 -6.13
CA ILE A 48 -14.94 -1.81 -6.73
C ILE A 48 -14.00 -1.23 -5.66
N HIS A 49 -14.50 -0.32 -4.82
CA HIS A 49 -13.72 0.26 -3.72
C HIS A 49 -13.24 -0.81 -2.73
N ASN A 50 -14.09 -1.76 -2.34
CA ASN A 50 -13.69 -2.86 -1.47
C ASN A 50 -12.63 -3.77 -2.11
N ARG A 51 -12.73 -4.05 -3.42
CA ARG A 51 -11.70 -4.80 -4.17
C ARG A 51 -10.38 -4.04 -4.20
N TRP A 52 -10.43 -2.72 -4.39
CA TRP A 52 -9.24 -1.86 -4.35
C TRP A 52 -8.60 -1.83 -2.96
N LEU A 53 -9.38 -1.62 -1.90
CA LEU A 53 -8.90 -1.69 -0.51
C LEU A 53 -8.27 -3.04 -0.20
N LYS A 54 -8.88 -4.14 -0.64
CA LYS A 54 -8.32 -5.49 -0.48
C LYS A 54 -6.97 -5.63 -1.19
N LEU A 55 -6.86 -5.12 -2.42
CA LEU A 55 -5.61 -5.14 -3.19
C LEU A 55 -4.49 -4.37 -2.49
N ILE A 56 -4.78 -3.15 -2.01
CA ILE A 56 -3.80 -2.33 -1.28
C ILE A 56 -3.41 -2.96 0.05
N ASN A 57 -4.36 -3.51 0.81
CA ASN A 57 -4.07 -4.24 2.05
C ASN A 57 -3.22 -5.49 1.82
N ASN A 58 -3.48 -6.24 0.74
CA ASN A 58 -2.63 -7.37 0.36
C ASN A 58 -1.19 -6.91 0.06
N ARG A 59 -1.04 -5.76 -0.62
CA ARG A 59 0.27 -5.20 -0.91
C ARG A 59 1.02 -4.75 0.34
N LEU A 60 0.32 -4.13 1.30
CA LEU A 60 0.85 -3.82 2.62
C LEU A 60 1.29 -5.08 3.35
N GLY A 61 0.46 -6.13 3.36
CA GLY A 61 0.79 -7.41 3.98
C GLY A 61 2.03 -8.07 3.36
N LEU A 62 2.16 -8.01 2.03
CA LEU A 62 3.34 -8.49 1.31
C LEU A 62 4.61 -7.69 1.68
N ASP A 63 4.53 -6.36 1.70
CA ASP A 63 5.64 -5.49 2.12
C ASP A 63 6.09 -5.83 3.54
N ARG A 64 5.16 -6.05 4.47
CA ARG A 64 5.45 -6.46 5.85
C ARG A 64 6.12 -7.83 5.90
N ALA A 65 5.58 -8.83 5.20
CA ALA A 65 6.15 -10.18 5.17
C ALA A 65 7.59 -10.16 4.66
N MET A 66 7.88 -9.35 3.63
CA MET A 66 9.22 -9.19 3.07
C MET A 66 10.21 -8.51 4.02
N THR A 67 9.78 -7.94 5.14
CA THR A 67 10.71 -7.40 6.17
C THR A 67 11.35 -8.48 7.05
N ASN A 68 10.94 -9.74 6.91
CA ASN A 68 11.48 -10.83 7.72
C ASN A 68 12.92 -11.17 7.31
N GLU A 69 13.89 -10.60 8.03
CA GLU A 69 15.33 -10.83 7.83
C GLU A 69 15.75 -12.28 8.10
N HIS A 70 15.07 -13.00 9.00
CA HIS A 70 15.36 -14.41 9.24
C HIS A 70 15.02 -15.28 8.02
N LYS A 71 13.89 -14.97 7.34
CA LYS A 71 13.43 -15.72 6.17
C LYS A 71 14.13 -15.30 4.87
N TYR A 72 14.37 -14.00 4.70
CA TYR A 72 14.84 -13.44 3.42
C TYR A 72 16.28 -12.92 3.46
N GLY A 73 16.94 -12.92 4.63
CA GLY A 73 18.32 -12.48 4.79
C GLY A 73 18.58 -11.09 4.18
N LYS A 74 19.64 -10.98 3.37
CA LYS A 74 20.00 -9.74 2.67
C LYS A 74 18.97 -9.26 1.63
N LYS A 75 18.01 -10.11 1.23
CA LYS A 75 16.92 -9.76 0.31
C LYS A 75 15.71 -9.19 1.03
N ALA A 76 15.70 -9.17 2.36
CA ALA A 76 14.62 -8.59 3.13
C ALA A 76 14.49 -7.09 2.84
N VAL A 77 13.25 -6.62 2.75
CA VAL A 77 12.96 -5.19 2.63
C VAL A 77 13.22 -4.54 3.99
N LYS A 78 13.98 -3.45 4.00
CA LYS A 78 14.25 -2.71 5.24
C LYS A 78 12.94 -2.24 5.87
N LYS A 79 12.72 -2.57 7.14
CA LYS A 79 11.53 -2.12 7.91
C LYS A 79 11.29 -0.62 7.80
N ASN A 80 12.33 0.19 7.96
CA ASN A 80 12.25 1.64 7.85
C ASN A 80 11.71 2.13 6.50
N LEU A 81 11.94 1.40 5.41
CA LEU A 81 11.35 1.73 4.11
C LEU A 81 9.85 1.45 4.09
N VAL A 82 9.42 0.32 4.66
CA VAL A 82 8.00 -0.05 4.77
C VAL A 82 7.25 0.94 5.68
N LEU A 83 7.79 1.22 6.87
CA LEU A 83 7.22 2.20 7.81
C LEU A 83 7.05 3.59 7.15
N LYS A 84 8.07 4.06 6.42
CA LYS A 84 8.00 5.34 5.69
C LYS A 84 7.03 5.31 4.51
N THR A 85 6.89 4.16 3.84
CA THR A 85 5.97 4.02 2.70
C THR A 85 4.53 4.17 3.16
N TRP A 86 4.16 3.49 4.25
CA TRP A 86 2.76 3.36 4.66
C TRP A 86 2.35 4.32 5.77
N ARG A 87 3.20 5.27 6.17
CA ARG A 87 2.83 6.27 7.17
C ARG A 87 1.69 7.17 6.70
N LYS A 88 0.89 7.63 7.64
CA LYS A 88 -0.27 8.53 7.47
C LYS A 88 -1.39 7.98 6.60
N VAL A 89 -1.39 6.67 6.32
CA VAL A 89 -2.41 6.02 5.49
C VAL A 89 -2.95 4.75 6.13
N LEU A 90 -2.51 4.42 7.35
CA LEU A 90 -3.02 3.29 8.11
C LEU A 90 -4.29 3.69 8.86
N LYS A 91 -5.17 2.72 9.03
CA LYS A 91 -6.32 2.87 9.92
C LYS A 91 -5.83 2.85 11.36
N ASN A 92 -6.30 3.79 12.18
CA ASN A 92 -5.95 3.91 13.60
C ASN A 92 -4.43 3.92 13.83
N GLU A 93 -3.68 4.65 13.00
CA GLU A 93 -2.22 4.66 13.04
C GLU A 93 -1.64 5.11 14.39
N ASP A 94 -2.34 6.00 15.10
CA ASP A 94 -1.93 6.50 16.40
C ASP A 94 -1.94 5.41 17.50
N ASP A 95 -2.74 4.35 17.30
CA ASP A 95 -2.82 3.21 18.23
C ASP A 95 -1.75 2.14 17.93
N LEU A 96 -1.03 2.26 16.80
CA LEU A 96 -0.03 1.29 16.39
C LEU A 96 1.33 1.55 17.03
N PRO A 97 2.11 0.51 17.34
CA PRO A 97 3.49 0.69 17.78
C PRO A 97 4.35 1.30 16.66
N LYS A 98 5.43 2.00 17.05
CA LYS A 98 6.39 2.61 16.10
C LYS A 98 6.91 1.63 15.05
N ASP A 99 7.10 0.36 15.42
CA ASP A 99 7.40 -0.74 14.50
C ASP A 99 6.21 -1.71 14.41
N TRP A 100 5.20 -1.33 13.63
CA TRP A 100 4.00 -2.15 13.42
C TRP A 100 4.20 -3.29 12.40
N THR A 101 5.39 -3.48 11.82
CA THR A 101 5.54 -4.48 10.75
C THR A 101 5.27 -5.91 11.22
N ARG A 102 5.36 -6.16 12.54
CA ARG A 102 5.08 -7.44 13.20
C ARG A 102 3.62 -7.63 13.64
N GLU A 103 2.77 -6.60 13.58
CA GLU A 103 1.40 -6.62 14.10
C GLU A 103 0.41 -7.28 13.15
N THR A 104 -0.36 -8.28 13.55
CA THR A 104 -1.19 -9.07 12.61
C THR A 104 -2.30 -8.26 11.92
N GLU A 105 -2.78 -7.17 12.51
CA GLU A 105 -4.01 -6.48 12.09
C GLU A 105 -3.79 -5.05 11.56
N VAL A 106 -2.73 -4.83 10.79
CA VAL A 106 -2.49 -3.52 10.16
C VAL A 106 -3.21 -3.42 8.82
N LEU A 107 -4.11 -2.43 8.71
CA LEU A 107 -4.88 -2.16 7.50
C LEU A 107 -4.71 -0.71 7.04
N VAL A 108 -4.86 -0.47 5.74
CA VAL A 108 -4.98 0.89 5.21
C VAL A 108 -6.33 1.49 5.57
N GLY A 109 -6.32 2.78 5.93
CA GLY A 109 -7.50 3.58 6.27
C GLY A 109 -7.85 4.59 5.19
N ILE A 110 -7.47 4.35 3.94
CA ILE A 110 -7.70 5.28 2.83
C ILE A 110 -9.19 5.24 2.45
N GLY A 111 -9.96 6.22 2.94
CA GLY A 111 -11.39 6.36 2.70
C GLY A 111 -11.81 7.82 2.80
#